data_AF-A0A8C1VJB3-F1
#
_entry.id   AF-A0A8C1VJB3-F1
#
_cell.length_a   1.000
_cell.length_b   1.000
_cell.length_c   1.000
_cell.angle_alpha   90.00
_cell.angle_beta   90.00
_cell.angle_gamma   90.00
#
_symmetry.space_group_name_H-M   'P 1'
#
loop_
_entity.id
_entity.type
_entity.pdbx_description
1 polymer ?
#
loop_
_entity_poly.entity_id
_entity_poly.type
_entity_poly.pdbx_seq_one_letter_code
_entity_poly.pdbx_strand_id
1 'polypeptide(L)'
;MMKTILLLAVAVCVSSTPVTTSVKPLPDKTLLGELVEELIAAMKDFPKETEEKLIFLKDLQMNGLDHKEREVLFCQVEQELKTKVSGLFGARFDHFRTDKKLMRNLNMYNKHHVKTCKLTDEKQDKIPLHDFLKNLLASVRIAYSQLK
;
A
#
# COMPACT_ATOMS: atom_id res chain seq x y z
N MET A 1 50.20 -50.77 20.76
CA MET A 1 49.60 -50.70 19.42
C MET A 1 48.08 -50.70 19.56
N MET A 2 47.43 -49.55 19.30
CA MET A 2 45.99 -49.49 19.04
C MET A 2 45.68 -48.19 18.29
N LYS A 3 44.80 -48.31 17.30
CA LYS A 3 44.60 -47.45 16.14
C LYS A 3 43.72 -46.25 16.49
N THR A 4 44.10 -45.06 16.04
CA THR A 4 43.27 -43.86 16.04
C THR A 4 42.12 -44.04 15.05
N ILE A 5 40.89 -44.05 15.54
CA ILE A 5 39.67 -44.04 14.71
C ILE A 5 39.36 -42.58 14.40
N LEU A 6 39.53 -42.20 13.14
CA LEU A 6 39.13 -40.90 12.60
C LEU A 6 37.61 -40.93 12.35
N LEU A 7 36.84 -40.15 13.12
CA LEU A 7 35.41 -39.95 12.89
C LEU A 7 35.21 -38.96 11.74
N LEU A 8 34.73 -39.46 10.61
CA LEU A 8 34.31 -38.65 9.46
C LEU A 8 32.86 -38.19 9.69
N ALA A 9 32.68 -36.94 10.10
CA ALA A 9 31.35 -36.32 10.15
C ALA A 9 30.98 -35.81 8.75
N VAL A 10 30.07 -36.51 8.07
CA VAL A 10 29.48 -36.04 6.81
C VAL A 10 28.40 -35.02 7.16
N ALA A 11 28.74 -33.73 7.11
CA ALA A 11 27.77 -32.66 7.15
C ALA A 11 27.07 -32.59 5.79
N VAL A 12 25.83 -33.10 5.72
CA VAL A 12 24.96 -32.92 4.56
C VAL A 12 24.44 -31.48 4.59
N CYS A 13 25.10 -30.59 3.85
CA CYS A 13 24.57 -29.26 3.58
C CYS A 13 23.37 -29.38 2.65
N VAL A 14 22.16 -29.41 3.22
CA VAL A 14 20.93 -29.18 2.44
C VAL A 14 20.93 -27.70 2.08
N SER A 15 21.41 -27.35 0.89
CA SER A 15 21.31 -25.99 0.38
C SER A 15 19.85 -25.68 0.10
N SER A 16 19.17 -25.09 1.08
CA SER A 16 17.91 -24.40 0.87
C SER A 16 18.18 -23.23 -0.07
N THR A 17 17.99 -23.45 -1.38
CA THR A 17 17.86 -22.33 -2.31
C THR A 17 16.62 -21.56 -1.88
N PRO A 18 16.70 -20.24 -1.60
CA PRO A 18 15.49 -19.47 -1.47
C PRO A 18 14.73 -19.64 -2.78
N VAL A 19 13.48 -20.08 -2.70
CA VAL A 19 12.53 -19.91 -3.80
C VAL A 19 12.38 -18.40 -3.94
N THR A 20 13.27 -17.80 -4.71
CA THR A 20 13.04 -16.53 -5.38
C THR A 20 11.96 -16.85 -6.40
N THR A 21 10.70 -16.83 -5.96
CA THR A 21 9.64 -16.39 -6.87
C THR A 21 10.10 -15.04 -7.36
N SER A 22 10.74 -15.03 -8.53
CA SER A 22 10.99 -13.84 -9.34
C SER A 22 9.60 -13.35 -9.78
N VAL A 23 8.86 -12.80 -8.84
CA VAL A 23 7.70 -11.98 -9.15
C VAL A 23 8.33 -10.74 -9.75
N LYS A 24 8.37 -10.71 -11.09
CA LYS A 24 8.73 -9.50 -11.83
C LYS A 24 7.95 -8.34 -11.19
N PRO A 25 8.61 -7.24 -10.80
CA PRO A 25 7.89 -6.08 -10.27
C PRO A 25 6.78 -5.72 -11.27
N LEU A 26 5.55 -5.63 -10.78
CA LEU A 26 4.43 -5.26 -11.64
C LEU A 26 4.72 -3.84 -12.17
N PRO A 27 4.58 -3.58 -13.49
CA PRO A 27 4.82 -2.24 -14.02
C PRO A 27 3.92 -1.22 -13.33
N ASP A 28 4.44 -0.02 -13.05
CA ASP A 28 3.68 1.04 -12.36
C ASP A 28 2.37 1.38 -13.08
N LYS A 29 2.36 1.32 -14.42
CA LYS A 29 1.16 1.50 -15.23
C LYS A 29 0.08 0.46 -14.88
N THR A 30 0.47 -0.79 -14.67
CA THR A 30 -0.44 -1.84 -14.22
C THR A 30 -0.92 -1.59 -12.79
N LEU A 31 0.00 -1.27 -11.86
CA LEU A 31 -0.38 -1.00 -10.46
C LEU A 31 -1.35 0.18 -10.33
N LEU A 32 -1.06 1.29 -11.01
CA LEU A 32 -1.92 2.48 -10.98
C LEU A 32 -3.26 2.21 -11.66
N GLY A 33 -3.29 1.45 -12.77
CA GLY A 33 -4.53 1.03 -13.40
C GLY A 33 -5.42 0.19 -12.48
N GLU A 34 -4.84 -0.80 -11.81
CA GLU A 34 -5.56 -1.61 -10.82
C GLU A 34 -6.00 -0.80 -9.60
N LEU A 35 -5.18 0.17 -9.13
CA LEU A 35 -5.57 1.09 -8.06
C LEU A 35 -6.80 1.92 -8.42
N VAL A 36 -6.93 2.39 -9.67
CA VAL A 36 -8.14 3.09 -10.13
C VAL A 36 -9.38 2.22 -9.99
N GLU A 37 -9.32 0.96 -10.42
CA GLU A 37 -10.45 0.03 -10.35
C GLU A 37 -10.85 -0.28 -8.90
N GLU A 38 -9.87 -0.58 -8.04
CA GLU A 38 -10.10 -0.90 -6.64
C GLU A 38 -10.64 0.29 -5.84
N LEU A 39 -10.18 1.52 -6.13
CA LEU A 39 -10.70 2.73 -5.51
C LEU A 39 -12.16 2.99 -5.92
N ILE A 40 -12.50 2.80 -7.20
CA ILE A 40 -13.88 2.91 -7.67
C ILE A 40 -14.77 1.86 -6.99
N ALA A 41 -14.28 0.63 -6.82
CA ALA A 41 -15.00 -0.42 -6.11
C ALA A 41 -15.22 -0.04 -4.63
N ALA A 42 -14.16 0.32 -3.91
CA ALA A 42 -14.25 0.72 -2.51
C ALA A 42 -15.22 1.88 -2.30
N MET A 43 -15.21 2.89 -3.16
CA MET A 43 -16.13 4.04 -3.05
C MET A 43 -17.62 3.66 -3.21
N LYS A 44 -17.95 2.58 -3.93
CA LYS A 44 -19.34 2.12 -4.04
C LYS A 44 -19.90 1.59 -2.72
N ASP A 45 -19.03 1.08 -1.85
CA ASP A 45 -19.41 0.56 -0.54
C ASP A 45 -19.50 1.65 0.55
N PHE A 46 -19.07 2.88 0.22
CA PHE A 46 -19.21 4.07 1.06
C PHE A 46 -20.01 5.19 0.36
N PRO A 47 -21.27 4.94 -0.06
CA PRO A 47 -22.09 6.01 -0.61
C PRO A 47 -22.45 6.96 0.53
N LYS A 48 -21.89 8.19 0.52
CA LYS A 48 -22.17 9.32 1.42
C LYS A 48 -22.65 8.91 2.81
N GLU A 49 -21.70 8.61 3.70
CA GLU A 49 -22.02 8.22 5.07
C GLU A 49 -22.84 9.31 5.80
N THR A 50 -23.77 8.90 6.65
CA THR A 50 -24.43 9.78 7.61
C THR A 50 -23.41 10.31 8.63
N GLU A 51 -23.58 11.55 9.11
CA GLU A 51 -22.59 12.24 9.98
C GLU A 51 -22.08 11.39 11.16
N GLU A 52 -22.94 10.58 11.79
CA GLU A 52 -22.60 9.71 12.92
C GLU A 52 -21.64 8.55 12.60
N LYS A 53 -21.43 8.24 11.31
CA LYS A 53 -20.60 7.11 10.86
C LYS A 53 -19.35 7.54 10.08
N LEU A 54 -19.12 8.85 9.98
CA LEU A 54 -18.00 9.39 9.22
C LEU A 54 -16.68 9.00 9.86
N ILE A 55 -15.83 8.36 9.06
CA ILE A 55 -14.41 8.20 9.40
C ILE A 55 -13.66 9.39 8.85
N PHE A 56 -12.91 10.05 9.73
CA PHE A 56 -12.11 11.22 9.38
C PHE A 56 -10.64 10.84 9.27
N LEU A 57 -10.01 11.25 8.17
CA LEU A 57 -8.57 11.11 7.91
C LEU A 57 -7.94 12.48 7.74
N LYS A 58 -6.63 12.56 7.93
CA LYS A 58 -5.85 13.78 7.63
C LYS A 58 -6.03 14.16 6.15
N ASP A 59 -6.28 15.45 5.89
CA ASP A 59 -6.24 16.00 4.54
C ASP A 59 -4.79 16.17 4.10
N LEU A 60 -4.34 15.23 3.27
CA LEU A 60 -2.98 15.21 2.73
C LEU A 60 -2.79 16.16 1.54
N GLN A 61 -3.78 17.00 1.20
CA GLN A 61 -3.72 17.97 0.10
C GLN A 61 -3.23 17.35 -1.22
N MET A 62 -3.92 16.31 -1.67
CA MET A 62 -3.51 15.47 -2.81
C MET A 62 -3.58 16.16 -4.19
N ASN A 63 -3.84 17.46 -4.22
CA ASN A 63 -4.13 18.24 -5.43
C ASN A 63 -2.85 18.88 -5.99
N GLY A 64 -2.63 18.75 -7.30
CA GLY A 64 -1.70 19.62 -8.03
C GLY A 64 -0.20 19.36 -7.83
N LEU A 65 0.19 18.20 -7.27
CA LEU A 65 1.59 17.89 -6.98
C LEU A 65 2.38 17.39 -8.20
N ASP A 66 3.68 17.73 -8.21
CA ASP A 66 4.63 17.17 -9.16
C ASP A 66 4.88 15.67 -8.92
N HIS A 67 5.63 15.00 -9.80
CA HIS A 67 5.83 13.54 -9.73
C HIS A 67 6.47 13.08 -8.42
N LYS A 68 7.47 13.82 -7.92
CA LYS A 68 8.28 13.40 -6.77
C LYS A 68 7.51 13.61 -5.47
N GLU A 69 6.75 14.70 -5.38
CA GLU A 69 5.84 14.95 -4.28
C GLU A 69 4.72 13.91 -4.20
N ARG A 70 4.26 13.41 -5.36
CA ARG A 70 3.20 12.39 -5.43
C ARG A 70 3.60 11.04 -4.86
N GLU A 71 4.85 10.61 -5.07
CA GLU A 71 5.32 9.33 -4.51
C GLU A 71 5.33 9.36 -2.97
N VAL A 72 5.83 10.45 -2.39
CA VAL A 72 5.79 10.67 -0.94
C VAL A 72 4.34 10.73 -0.44
N LEU A 73 3.45 11.38 -1.20
CA LEU A 73 2.02 11.45 -0.89
C LEU A 73 1.36 10.07 -0.86
N PHE A 74 1.56 9.21 -1.87
CA PHE A 74 0.98 7.86 -1.89
C PHE A 74 1.47 7.00 -0.72
N CYS A 75 2.69 7.26 -0.27
CA CYS A 75 3.19 6.66 0.94
C CYS A 75 2.43 7.13 2.19
N GLN A 76 2.23 8.44 2.36
CA GLN A 76 1.46 9.00 3.47
C GLN A 76 0.01 8.52 3.47
N VAL A 77 -0.60 8.41 2.28
CA VAL A 77 -1.94 7.84 2.08
C VAL A 77 -2.00 6.41 2.60
N GLU A 78 -1.03 5.56 2.25
CA GLU A 78 -0.99 4.17 2.72
C GLU A 78 -0.94 4.11 4.25
N GLN A 79 -0.10 4.94 4.88
CA GLN A 79 0.02 4.96 6.34
C GLN A 79 -1.24 5.44 7.03
N GLU A 80 -1.90 6.47 6.50
CA GLU A 80 -3.14 7.00 7.06
C GLU A 80 -4.27 5.96 6.96
N LEU A 81 -4.46 5.32 5.80
CA LEU A 81 -5.42 4.22 5.61
C LEU A 81 -5.12 3.04 6.53
N LYS A 82 -3.84 2.64 6.62
CA LYS A 82 -3.38 1.55 7.49
C LYS A 82 -3.66 1.80 8.96
N THR A 83 -3.46 3.04 9.40
CA THR A 83 -3.60 3.44 10.80
C THR A 83 -5.06 3.65 11.20
N LYS A 84 -5.89 4.18 10.28
CA LYS A 84 -7.25 4.63 10.61
C LYS A 84 -8.36 3.69 10.14
N VAL A 85 -8.14 2.92 9.09
CA VAL A 85 -9.22 2.20 8.39
C VAL A 85 -8.99 0.70 8.35
N SER A 86 -7.75 0.23 8.11
CA SER A 86 -7.45 -1.19 7.91
C SER A 86 -7.80 -2.13 9.06
N GLY A 87 -7.92 -1.60 10.29
CA GLY A 87 -8.30 -2.36 11.49
C GLY A 87 -9.80 -2.34 11.80
N LEU A 88 -10.62 -1.62 11.02
CA LEU A 88 -12.05 -1.51 11.27
C LEU A 88 -12.81 -2.75 10.79
N PHE A 89 -13.83 -3.14 11.55
CA PHE A 89 -14.63 -4.33 11.26
C PHE A 89 -15.86 -4.02 10.41
N GLY A 90 -16.17 -4.91 9.46
CA GLY A 90 -17.37 -4.85 8.61
C GLY A 90 -17.04 -4.99 7.14
N ALA A 91 -17.99 -5.51 6.35
CA ALA A 91 -17.80 -5.78 4.92
C ALA A 91 -17.36 -4.55 4.13
N ARG A 92 -17.91 -3.37 4.47
CA ARG A 92 -17.50 -2.10 3.85
C ARG A 92 -16.00 -1.80 4.02
N PHE A 93 -15.38 -2.22 5.11
CA PHE A 93 -13.94 -1.97 5.33
C PHE A 93 -13.03 -3.02 4.71
N ASP A 94 -13.59 -4.07 4.09
CA ASP A 94 -12.81 -5.20 3.60
C ASP A 94 -11.73 -4.73 2.63
N HIS A 95 -12.06 -3.86 1.66
CA HIS A 95 -11.10 -3.27 0.72
C HIS A 95 -9.83 -2.67 1.35
N PHE A 96 -9.93 -2.15 2.59
CA PHE A 96 -8.82 -1.49 3.27
C PHE A 96 -7.96 -2.42 4.10
N ARG A 97 -8.26 -3.72 4.18
CA ARG A 97 -7.36 -4.65 4.85
C ARG A 97 -6.03 -4.76 4.10
N THR A 98 -4.95 -4.98 4.85
CA THR A 98 -3.58 -5.00 4.28
C THR A 98 -3.35 -6.13 3.29
N ASP A 99 -4.12 -7.22 3.38
CA ASP A 99 -4.06 -8.37 2.48
C ASP A 99 -4.90 -8.20 1.19
N LYS A 100 -5.66 -7.11 1.08
CA LYS A 100 -6.56 -6.84 -0.06
C LYS A 100 -5.87 -6.03 -1.14
N LYS A 101 -6.41 -6.16 -2.35
CA LYS A 101 -5.76 -5.70 -3.59
C LYS A 101 -5.45 -4.21 -3.55
N LEU A 102 -6.40 -3.38 -3.10
CA LEU A 102 -6.18 -1.93 -2.91
C LEU A 102 -4.92 -1.63 -2.09
N MET A 103 -4.84 -2.12 -0.84
CA MET A 103 -3.71 -1.84 0.05
C MET A 103 -2.42 -2.52 -0.43
N ARG A 104 -2.50 -3.72 -0.99
CA ARG A 104 -1.33 -4.43 -1.54
C ARG A 104 -0.71 -3.69 -2.72
N ASN A 105 -1.54 -3.17 -3.63
CA ASN A 105 -1.06 -2.45 -4.80
C ASN A 105 -0.47 -1.09 -4.41
N LEU A 106 -1.09 -0.40 -3.45
CA LEU A 106 -0.55 0.84 -2.90
C LEU A 106 0.82 0.59 -2.23
N ASN A 107 0.93 -0.45 -1.40
CA ASN A 107 2.20 -0.86 -0.78
C ASN A 107 3.27 -1.22 -1.81
N MET A 108 2.90 -1.93 -2.87
CA MET A 108 3.82 -2.36 -3.92
C MET A 108 4.34 -1.16 -4.72
N TYR A 109 3.44 -0.24 -5.10
CA TYR A 109 3.82 1.02 -5.73
C TYR A 109 4.79 1.80 -4.83
N ASN A 110 4.46 1.97 -3.55
CA ASN A 110 5.31 2.72 -2.62
C ASN A 110 6.69 2.08 -2.44
N LYS A 111 6.80 0.74 -2.47
CA LYS A 111 8.10 0.03 -2.43
C LYS A 111 8.98 0.31 -3.65
N HIS A 112 8.40 0.61 -4.81
CA HIS A 112 9.17 0.95 -6.00
C HIS A 112 9.79 2.35 -5.91
N HIS A 113 9.10 3.28 -5.25
CA HIS A 113 9.39 4.71 -5.35
C HIS A 113 9.93 5.34 -4.07
N VAL A 114 9.56 4.82 -2.89
CA VAL A 114 9.83 5.49 -1.60
C VAL A 114 10.62 4.59 -0.66
N LYS A 115 11.79 5.08 -0.22
CA LYS A 115 12.63 4.39 0.79
C LYS A 115 12.14 4.61 2.23
N THR A 116 11.52 5.76 2.51
CA THR A 116 11.06 6.12 3.86
C THR A 116 9.72 6.84 3.81
N CYS A 117 8.78 6.36 4.61
CA CYS A 117 7.48 6.96 4.83
C CYS A 117 7.43 7.57 6.21
N LYS A 118 7.27 8.89 6.33
CA LYS A 118 6.91 9.50 7.62
C LYS A 118 5.65 10.32 7.43
N LEU A 119 4.64 10.01 8.24
CA LEU A 119 3.50 10.90 8.43
C LEU A 119 4.03 12.15 9.12
N THR A 120 3.69 13.32 8.59
CA THR A 120 3.99 14.58 9.27
C THR A 120 3.07 14.71 10.49
N ASP A 121 3.66 15.08 11.64
CA ASP A 121 2.94 15.31 12.91
C ASP A 121 2.23 16.68 12.97
N GLU A 122 2.27 17.44 11.87
CA GLU A 122 1.56 18.69 11.74
C GLU A 122 0.05 18.49 11.89
N LYS A 123 -0.58 19.43 12.59
CA LYS A 123 -2.04 19.53 12.65
C LYS A 123 -2.56 19.87 11.26
N GLN A 124 -2.93 18.84 10.53
CA GLN A 124 -3.67 18.96 9.28
C GLN A 124 -5.17 18.89 9.56
N ASP A 125 -5.94 19.57 8.71
CA ASP A 125 -7.39 19.43 8.69
C ASP A 125 -7.79 17.98 8.42
N LYS A 126 -9.04 17.65 8.74
CA LYS A 126 -9.58 16.31 8.54
C LYS A 126 -10.69 16.32 7.52
N ILE A 127 -10.69 15.32 6.66
CA ILE A 127 -11.73 15.10 5.66
C ILE A 127 -12.38 13.72 5.84
N PRO A 128 -13.65 13.55 5.45
CA PRO A 128 -14.31 12.25 5.43
C PRO A 128 -13.59 11.23 4.55
N LEU A 129 -13.67 9.94 4.90
CA LEU A 129 -13.09 8.84 4.14
C LEU A 129 -13.53 8.85 2.67
N HIS A 130 -14.81 9.07 2.40
CA HIS A 130 -15.29 9.14 1.03
C HIS A 130 -14.59 10.25 0.21
N ASP A 131 -14.39 11.43 0.80
CA ASP A 131 -13.72 12.56 0.14
C ASP A 131 -12.21 12.30 0.00
N PHE A 132 -11.61 11.66 1.01
CA PHE A 132 -10.23 11.18 0.94
C PHE A 132 -10.01 10.22 -0.23
N LEU A 133 -10.89 9.23 -0.40
CA LEU A 133 -10.81 8.27 -1.52
C LEU A 133 -11.03 8.94 -2.87
N LYS A 134 -11.92 9.93 -2.94
CA LYS A 134 -12.15 10.73 -4.15
C LYS A 134 -10.90 11.51 -4.55
N ASN A 135 -10.24 12.15 -3.59
CA ASN A 135 -9.00 12.88 -3.82
C ASN A 135 -7.86 11.94 -4.25
N LEU A 136 -7.76 10.78 -3.60
CA LEU A 136 -6.79 9.75 -3.96
C LEU A 136 -7.00 9.24 -5.38
N LEU A 137 -8.24 8.93 -5.75
CA LEU A 137 -8.59 8.48 -7.10
C LEU A 137 -8.20 9.51 -8.17
N ALA A 138 -8.43 10.80 -7.92
CA ALA A 138 -8.02 11.86 -8.82
C ALA A 138 -6.49 11.88 -8.99
N SER A 139 -5.74 11.79 -7.88
CA SER A 139 -4.28 11.77 -7.89
C SER A 139 -3.70 10.54 -8.61
N VAL A 140 -4.27 9.35 -8.39
CA VAL A 140 -3.87 8.11 -9.09
C VAL A 140 -4.14 8.22 -10.60
N ARG A 141 -5.28 8.80 -11.02
CA ARG A 141 -5.57 9.00 -12.45
C ARG A 141 -4.57 9.95 -13.12
N ILE A 142 -4.16 11.01 -12.44
CA ILE A 142 -3.12 11.93 -12.93
C ILE A 142 -1.79 11.18 -13.05
N ALA A 143 -1.42 10.36 -12.05
CA ALA A 143 -0.21 9.54 -12.13
C ALA A 143 -0.25 8.57 -13.31
N TYR A 144 -1.38 7.87 -13.47
CA TYR A 144 -1.58 6.90 -14.55
C TYR A 144 -1.45 7.55 -15.94
N SER A 145 -2.04 8.74 -16.14
CA SER A 145 -1.98 9.44 -17.42
C SER A 145 -0.60 10.01 -17.76
N GLN A 146 0.24 10.24 -16.76
CA GLN A 146 1.62 10.73 -16.95
C GLN A 146 2.61 9.61 -17.30
N LEU A 147 2.25 8.34 -17.08
CA LEU A 147 3.04 7.19 -17.53
C LEU A 147 2.83 6.95 -19.04
N LYS A 148 3.80 7.42 -19.83
CA LYS A 148 3.89 7.15 -21.28
C LYS A 148 3.79 5.65 -21.57
#